data_AF-A0A497QPP6-F1
#
_entry.id   AF-A0A497QPP6-F1
#
_cell.length_a   1.000
_cell.length_b   1.000
_cell.length_c   1.000
_cell.angle_alpha   90.00
_cell.angle_beta   90.00
_cell.angle_gamma   90.00
#
_symmetry.space_group_name_H-M   'P 1'
#
loop_
_entity.id
_entity.type
_entity.pdbx_description
1 polymer ?
#
loop_
_entity_poly.entity_id
_entity_poly.type
_entity_poly.pdbx_seq_one_letter_code
_entity_poly.pdbx_strand_id
1 'polypeptide(L)'
;MHPDHAGQIRNGPVFIYGSNYVPPPSRDELDILLNELFDWYNVNREIYNPSFLAAVFHYKFVFIQPFEDGNGRISRLIEDILFFII
;
A
#
# COMPACT_ATOMS: atom_id res chain seq x y z
N MET A 1 -18.23 -4.28 4.53
CA MET A 1 -17.19 -3.63 5.36
C MET A 1 -17.84 -3.25 6.67
N HIS A 2 -17.31 -3.74 7.80
CA HIS A 2 -17.76 -3.24 9.11
C HIS A 2 -17.11 -1.87 9.33
N PRO A 3 -17.89 -0.82 9.67
CA PRO A 3 -17.34 0.52 9.91
C PRO A 3 -16.21 0.52 10.95
N ASP A 4 -16.26 -0.41 11.89
CA ASP A 4 -15.31 -0.55 12.99
C ASP A 4 -13.88 -0.88 12.54
N HIS A 5 -13.67 -1.29 11.28
CA HIS A 5 -12.35 -1.64 10.74
C HIS A 5 -11.78 -0.55 9.81
N ALA A 6 -12.51 0.53 9.56
CA ALA A 6 -12.04 1.61 8.70
C ALA A 6 -10.78 2.28 9.29
N GLY A 7 -9.74 2.45 8.46
CA GLY A 7 -8.47 3.06 8.86
C GLY A 7 -7.54 2.14 9.67
N GLN A 8 -7.94 0.89 9.90
CA GLN A 8 -7.10 -0.09 10.60
C GLN A 8 -6.44 -1.04 9.59
N ILE A 9 -5.15 -1.30 9.78
CA ILE A 9 -4.48 -2.40 9.07
C ILE A 9 -5.18 -3.70 9.45
N ARG A 10 -5.47 -4.54 8.46
CA ARG A 10 -6.24 -5.77 8.64
C ARG A 10 -5.50 -6.79 9.51
N ASN A 11 -6.27 -7.63 10.20
CA ASN A 11 -5.74 -8.71 11.05
C ASN A 11 -6.03 -10.12 10.49
N GLY A 12 -6.45 -10.20 9.23
CA GLY A 12 -6.77 -11.46 8.56
C GLY A 12 -6.55 -11.37 7.05
N PRO A 13 -6.71 -12.49 6.32
CA PRO A 13 -6.50 -12.54 4.88
C PRO A 13 -7.57 -11.73 4.12
N VAL A 14 -7.19 -11.21 2.96
CA VAL A 14 -8.10 -10.60 1.99
C VAL A 14 -7.97 -11.27 0.64
N PHE A 15 -9.04 -11.20 -0.15
CA PHE A 15 -9.09 -11.75 -1.49
C PHE A 15 -9.31 -10.65 -2.52
N ILE A 16 -8.56 -10.70 -3.61
CA ILE A 16 -8.70 -9.76 -4.72
C ILE A 16 -9.52 -10.45 -5.81
N TYR A 17 -10.73 -9.94 -6.03
CA TYR A 17 -11.61 -10.48 -7.06
C TYR A 17 -10.96 -10.39 -8.45
N GLY A 18 -10.95 -11.51 -9.19
CA GLY A 18 -10.37 -11.59 -10.53
C GLY A 18 -8.84 -11.72 -10.57
N SER A 19 -8.19 -11.95 -9.43
CA SER A 19 -6.74 -12.19 -9.36
C SER A 19 -6.44 -13.54 -8.68
N ASN A 20 -5.37 -14.20 -9.14
CA ASN A 20 -4.80 -15.39 -8.48
C ASN A 20 -3.76 -15.01 -7.41
N TYR A 21 -3.47 -13.71 -7.25
CA TYR A 21 -2.53 -13.23 -6.25
C TYR A 21 -3.11 -13.36 -4.84
N VAL A 22 -2.33 -13.94 -3.93
CA VAL A 22 -2.66 -14.07 -2.52
C VAL A 22 -1.83 -13.07 -1.73
N PRO A 23 -2.44 -12.03 -1.13
CA PRO A 23 -1.73 -11.06 -0.32
C PRO A 23 -1.15 -11.68 0.97
N PRO A 24 -0.15 -11.04 1.58
CA PRO A 24 0.41 -11.44 2.88
C PRO A 24 -0.70 -11.69 3.91
N PRO A 25 -0.80 -12.90 4.52
CA PRO A 25 -1.96 -13.23 5.35
C PRO A 25 -1.83 -12.74 6.79
N SER A 26 -0.60 -12.55 7.29
CA SER A 26 -0.34 -12.29 8.72
C SER A 26 -0.18 -10.81 9.03
N ARG A 27 -0.59 -10.41 10.24
CA ARG A 27 -0.47 -9.02 10.69
C ARG A 27 1.00 -8.57 10.80
N ASP A 28 1.85 -9.41 11.39
CA ASP A 28 3.27 -9.09 11.58
C ASP A 28 3.99 -8.89 10.24
N GLU A 29 3.68 -9.71 9.23
CA GLU A 29 4.24 -9.57 7.89
C GLU A 29 3.79 -8.26 7.21
N LEU A 30 2.53 -7.84 7.42
CA LEU A 30 2.07 -6.54 6.92
C LEU A 30 2.83 -5.39 7.57
N ASP A 31 3.03 -5.43 8.89
CA ASP A 31 3.76 -4.38 9.59
C ASP A 31 5.22 -4.30 9.11
N ILE A 32 5.87 -5.45 8.86
CA ILE A 32 7.22 -5.49 8.27
C ILE A 32 7.23 -4.87 6.87
N LEU A 33 6.35 -5.32 5.96
CA LEU A 33 6.34 -4.86 4.58
C LEU A 33 5.97 -3.37 4.44
N LEU A 34 5.09 -2.87 5.30
CA LEU A 34 4.75 -1.45 5.33
C LEU A 34 5.95 -0.62 5.80
N ASN A 35 6.65 -1.05 6.85
CA ASN A 35 7.86 -0.37 7.30
C ASN A 35 8.93 -0.37 6.20
N GLU A 36 9.17 -1.50 5.54
CA GLU A 36 10.11 -1.58 4.41
C GLU A 36 9.71 -0.65 3.25
N LEU A 37 8.41 -0.51 2.96
CA LEU A 37 7.92 0.43 1.95
C LEU A 37 8.22 1.89 2.33
N PHE A 38 7.94 2.27 3.58
CA PHE A 38 8.18 3.63 4.05
C PHE A 38 9.67 3.96 4.15
N ASP A 39 10.49 3.02 4.61
CA ASP A 39 11.95 3.16 4.65
C ASP A 39 12.52 3.29 3.23
N TRP A 40 12.04 2.47 2.29
CA TRP A 40 12.40 2.60 0.88
C TRP A 40 12.05 3.99 0.35
N TYR A 41 10.85 4.50 0.62
CA TYR A 41 10.47 5.84 0.17
C TYR A 41 11.38 6.92 0.78
N ASN A 42 11.64 6.86 2.08
CA ASN A 42 12.46 7.85 2.79
C ASN A 42 13.89 7.93 2.26
N VAL A 43 14.49 6.78 1.92
CA VAL A 43 15.84 6.73 1.34
C VAL A 43 15.86 7.27 -0.09
N ASN A 44 14.81 7.04 -0.87
CA ASN A 44 14.81 7.26 -2.31
C ASN A 44 14.14 8.55 -2.77
N ARG A 45 13.38 9.24 -1.90
CA ARG A 45 12.60 10.43 -2.27
C ARG A 45 13.42 11.62 -2.80
N GLU A 46 14.70 11.71 -2.43
CA GLU A 46 15.62 12.74 -2.93
C GLU A 46 16.45 12.27 -4.14
N ILE A 47 16.34 10.99 -4.51
CA ILE A 47 17.16 10.34 -5.55
C ILE A 47 16.38 10.21 -6.86
N TYR A 48 15.10 9.81 -6.76
CA TYR A 48 14.27 9.55 -7.94
C TYR A 48 13.27 10.68 -8.20
N ASN A 49 12.83 10.79 -9.46
CA ASN A 49 11.78 11.73 -9.83
C ASN A 49 10.41 11.29 -9.25
N PRO A 50 9.48 12.25 -9.02
CA PRO A 50 8.16 11.99 -8.45
C PRO A 50 7.37 10.90 -9.18
N SER A 51 7.41 10.87 -10.52
CA SER A 51 6.70 9.88 -11.33
C SER A 51 7.16 8.44 -11.04
N PHE A 52 8.47 8.24 -10.90
CA PHE A 52 9.03 6.94 -10.55
C PHE A 52 8.65 6.54 -9.12
N LEU A 53 8.76 7.47 -8.16
CA LEU A 53 8.38 7.22 -6.77
C LEU A 53 6.91 6.84 -6.65
N ALA A 54 6.02 7.60 -7.29
CA ALA A 54 4.58 7.36 -7.28
C ALA A 54 4.23 5.98 -7.87
N ALA A 55 4.81 5.62 -9.03
CA ALA A 55 4.55 4.34 -9.66
C ALA A 55 5.02 3.15 -8.81
N VAL A 56 6.23 3.22 -8.24
CA VAL A 56 6.77 2.13 -7.42
C VAL A 56 6.05 2.04 -6.07
N PHE A 57 5.72 3.17 -5.45
CA PHE A 57 4.96 3.19 -4.20
C PHE A 57 3.57 2.59 -4.41
N HIS A 58 2.85 3.00 -5.46
CA HIS A 58 1.54 2.43 -5.81
C HIS A 58 1.65 0.90 -5.94
N TYR A 59 2.60 0.43 -6.75
CA TYR A 59 2.77 -0.99 -7.00
C TYR A 59 3.00 -1.78 -5.70
N LYS A 60 3.95 -1.33 -4.87
CA LYS A 60 4.26 -1.98 -3.59
C LYS A 60 3.06 -1.93 -2.63
N PHE A 61 2.37 -0.80 -2.53
CA PHE A 61 1.23 -0.64 -1.63
C PHE A 61 0.05 -1.53 -2.01
N VAL A 62 -0.32 -1.58 -3.30
CA VAL A 62 -1.37 -2.48 -3.80
C VAL A 62 -0.98 -3.94 -3.63
N PHE A 63 0.30 -4.29 -3.70
CA PHE A 63 0.75 -5.66 -3.45
C PHE A 63 0.54 -6.06 -1.98
N ILE A 64 0.84 -5.15 -1.03
CA ILE A 64 0.68 -5.42 0.40
C ILE A 64 -0.79 -5.61 0.79
N GLN A 65 -1.72 -4.89 0.15
CA GLN A 65 -3.16 -4.85 0.51
C GLN A 65 -3.38 -4.64 2.02
N PRO A 66 -2.94 -3.52 2.62
CA PRO A 66 -2.93 -3.36 4.08
C PRO A 66 -4.31 -3.31 4.74
N PHE A 67 -5.37 -2.98 4.00
CA PHE A 67 -6.72 -2.80 4.54
C PHE A 67 -7.67 -3.90 4.08
N GLU A 68 -8.80 -4.06 4.78
CA GLU A 68 -9.86 -5.01 4.39
C GLU A 68 -10.55 -4.61 3.07
N ASP A 69 -10.69 -3.31 2.82
CA ASP A 69 -11.22 -2.75 1.57
C ASP A 69 -10.59 -1.38 1.32
N GLY A 70 -10.64 -0.90 0.08
CA GLY A 70 -10.21 0.43 -0.30
C GLY A 70 -8.73 0.55 -0.68
N ASN A 71 -7.96 -0.55 -0.66
CA ASN A 71 -6.54 -0.55 -1.04
C ASN A 71 -6.28 0.13 -2.39
N GLY A 72 -7.07 -0.22 -3.41
CA GLY A 72 -6.93 0.40 -4.74
C GLY A 72 -7.33 1.88 -4.79
N ARG A 73 -8.25 2.35 -3.93
CA ARG A 73 -8.61 3.78 -3.83
C ARG A 73 -7.49 4.57 -3.13
N ILE A 74 -6.99 4.05 -2.01
CA ILE A 74 -5.91 4.67 -1.25
C ILE A 74 -4.61 4.70 -2.07
N SER A 75 -4.28 3.62 -2.79
CA SER A 75 -3.08 3.59 -3.63
C SER A 75 -3.08 4.69 -4.71
N ARG A 76 -4.21 4.90 -5.39
CA ARG A 76 -4.35 5.97 -6.39
C ARG A 76 -4.28 7.35 -5.75
N LEU A 77 -4.90 7.53 -4.58
CA LEU A 77 -4.78 8.78 -3.84
C LEU A 77 -3.33 9.08 -3.45
N ILE A 78 -2.58 8.08 -2.97
CA ILE A 78 -1.16 8.26 -2.60
C ILE A 78 -0.31 8.52 -3.86
N GLU A 79 -0.56 7.81 -4.95
CA GLU A 79 0.10 8.06 -6.24
C GLU A 79 -0.09 9.51 -6.68
N ASP A 80 -1.32 10.02 -6.67
CA ASP A 80 -1.63 11.41 -7.01
C ASP A 80 -0.91 12.40 -6.08
N ILE A 81 -0.88 12.13 -4.77
CA ILE A 81 -0.16 12.96 -3.80
C ILE A 81 1.34 12.99 -4.12
N LEU A 82 1.95 11.82 -4.32
CA LEU A 82 3.38 11.69 -4.61
C LEU A 82 3.76 12.29 -5.97
N PHE A 83 2.84 12.31 -6.92
CA PHE A 83 3.09 12.82 -8.26
C PHE A 83 2.90 14.34 -8.35
N PHE A 84 1.87 14.89 -7.70
CA PHE A 84 1.45 16.28 -7.91
C PHE A 84 1.72 17.22 -6.73
N ILE A 85 1.83 16.70 -5.50
CA ILE A 85 1.84 17.53 -4.28
C ILE A 85 3.22 17.61 -3.64
N ILE A 86 3.98 16.50 -3.67
CA ILE A 86 5.29 16.36 -3.05
C ILE A 86 6.38 16.44 -4.12
#